data_AF-A0A383A978-F1
#
_entry.id   AF-A0A383A978-F1
#
_cell.length_a   1.000
_cell.length_b   1.000
_cell.length_c   1.000
_cell.angle_alpha   90.00
_cell.angle_beta   90.00
_cell.angle_gamma   90.00
#
_symmetry.space_group_name_H-M   'P 1'
#
loop_
_entity.id
_entity.type
_entity.pdbx_description
1 polymer ?
#
loop_
_entity_poly.entity_id
_entity_poly.type
_entity_poly.pdbx_seq_one_letter_code
_entity_poly.pdbx_strand_id
1 'polypeptide(L)'
;MTTARTASTNSVNSIQNIVAKNATKLADVIRPTPYYVSGEMRGYRVYPGRDRKHFTELGLRPGDLIKDIDGAALTNPQQASQVFQSLGDKQQVSVTVERNGQREVLILRTNQLDPDDQE
;
A
#
# COMPACT_ATOMS: atom_id res chain seq x y z
N MET A 1 -26.57 3.69 45.83
CA MET A 1 -27.13 3.57 44.46
C MET A 1 -26.00 3.61 43.44
N THR A 2 -25.60 2.42 43.00
CA THR A 2 -25.23 1.96 41.64
C THR A 2 -24.61 2.92 40.59
N THR A 3 -23.32 2.67 40.33
CA THR A 3 -22.63 2.42 39.04
C THR A 3 -22.04 3.56 38.19
N ALA A 4 -20.75 3.30 37.89
CA ALA A 4 -19.77 3.96 37.04
C ALA A 4 -20.15 4.10 35.55
N ARG A 5 -19.47 5.05 34.90
CA ARG A 5 -19.29 5.08 33.44
C ARG A 5 -17.85 5.50 33.12
N THR A 6 -16.99 4.53 32.87
CA THR A 6 -15.64 4.71 32.30
C THR A 6 -15.46 3.72 31.17
N ALA A 7 -15.17 4.22 29.96
CA ALA A 7 -14.31 3.61 28.95
C ALA A 7 -14.45 4.35 27.61
N SER A 8 -13.42 5.08 27.18
CA SER A 8 -13.16 5.45 25.77
C SER A 8 -11.78 6.10 25.64
N THR A 9 -10.68 5.36 25.80
CA THR A 9 -9.31 5.87 25.53
C THR A 9 -8.33 4.87 24.89
N ASN A 10 -8.69 3.61 24.66
CA ASN A 10 -7.73 2.58 24.19
C ASN A 10 -7.67 2.36 22.65
N SER A 11 -8.48 3.04 21.85
CA SER A 11 -8.58 2.73 20.41
C SER A 11 -7.48 3.34 19.54
N VAL A 12 -6.83 4.42 19.98
CA VAL A 12 -5.90 5.20 19.14
C VAL A 12 -4.52 4.55 18.99
N ASN A 13 -4.02 3.90 20.05
CA ASN A 13 -2.70 3.24 20.04
C ASN A 13 -2.71 1.94 19.21
N SER A 14 -3.87 1.29 19.12
CA SER A 14 -4.05 0.05 18.35
C SER A 14 -3.98 0.31 16.85
N ILE A 15 -4.59 1.41 16.37
CA ILE A 15 -4.59 1.79 14.96
C ILE A 15 -3.17 2.17 14.49
N GLN A 16 -2.42 2.92 15.29
CA GLN A 16 -1.04 3.30 14.95
C GLN A 16 -0.12 2.06 14.82
N ASN A 17 -0.31 1.05 15.68
CA ASN A 17 0.43 -0.21 15.60
C ASN A 17 0.03 -1.07 14.39
N ILE A 18 -1.23 -1.03 13.97
CA ILE A 18 -1.72 -1.75 12.78
C ILE A 18 -1.16 -1.11 11.50
N VAL A 19 -1.17 0.22 11.40
CA VAL A 19 -0.61 0.95 10.25
C VAL A 19 0.90 0.70 10.11
N ALA A 20 1.66 0.69 11.23
CA ALA A 20 3.09 0.40 11.21
C ALA A 20 3.41 -1.06 10.81
N LYS A 21 2.60 -2.03 11.26
CA LYS A 21 2.73 -3.45 10.88
C LYS A 21 2.38 -3.69 9.42
N ASN A 22 1.27 -3.10 8.94
CA ASN A 22 0.82 -3.25 7.55
C ASN A 22 1.78 -2.57 6.56
N ALA A 23 2.38 -1.43 6.94
CA ALA A 23 3.43 -0.80 6.15
C ALA A 23 4.70 -1.66 6.06
N THR A 24 5.05 -2.40 7.12
CA THR A 24 6.19 -3.34 7.12
C THR A 24 5.91 -4.55 6.23
N LYS A 25 4.69 -5.11 6.28
CA LYS A 25 4.26 -6.23 5.43
C LYS A 25 4.21 -5.86 3.94
N LEU A 26 3.68 -4.68 3.60
CA LEU A 26 3.71 -4.17 2.22
C LEU A 26 5.15 -4.00 1.72
N ALA A 27 6.08 -3.57 2.58
CA ALA A 27 7.49 -3.44 2.24
C ALA A 27 8.20 -4.79 2.02
N ASP A 28 7.71 -5.88 2.63
CA ASP A 28 8.19 -7.24 2.37
C ASP A 28 7.74 -7.78 1.00
N VAL A 29 6.59 -7.34 0.50
CA VAL A 29 6.06 -7.76 -0.82
C VAL A 29 6.55 -6.86 -1.95
N ILE A 30 6.53 -5.54 -1.75
CA ILE A 30 6.81 -4.53 -2.77
C ILE A 30 7.91 -3.58 -2.30
N ARG A 31 8.89 -3.32 -3.18
CA ARG A 31 9.90 -2.27 -3.01
C ARG A 31 9.59 -1.09 -3.93
N PRO A 32 8.88 -0.05 -3.45
CA PRO A 32 8.62 1.14 -4.24
C PRO A 32 9.87 2.02 -4.33
N THR A 33 10.25 2.41 -5.56
CA THR A 33 11.35 3.33 -5.82
C THR A 33 10.80 4.56 -6.55
N PRO A 34 11.01 5.80 -6.05
CA PRO A 34 10.61 7.00 -6.75
C PRO A 34 11.21 7.05 -8.16
N TYR A 35 10.39 7.38 -9.16
CA TYR A 35 10.83 7.51 -10.55
C TYR A 35 10.63 8.95 -11.02
N TYR A 36 11.71 9.57 -11.51
CA TYR A 36 11.73 10.95 -11.97
C TYR A 36 12.04 11.01 -13.47
N VAL A 37 11.40 11.92 -14.18
CA VAL A 37 11.71 12.27 -15.59
C VAL A 37 11.80 13.77 -15.68
N SER A 38 12.91 14.29 -16.21
CA SER A 38 13.15 15.74 -16.34
C SER A 38 13.01 16.51 -15.01
N GLY A 39 13.34 15.88 -13.89
CA GLY A 39 13.22 16.47 -12.55
C GLY A 39 11.82 16.37 -11.92
N GLU A 40 10.81 15.92 -12.66
CA GLU A 40 9.46 15.71 -12.14
C GLU A 40 9.24 14.28 -11.69
N MET A 41 8.65 14.09 -10.51
CA MET A 41 8.24 12.77 -10.04
C MET A 41 7.10 12.26 -10.93
N ARG A 42 7.30 11.10 -11.55
CA ARG A 42 6.34 10.46 -12.44
C ARG A 42 5.58 9.33 -11.79
N GLY A 43 5.95 8.93 -10.57
CA GLY A 43 5.33 7.83 -9.82
C GLY A 43 6.37 6.97 -9.09
N TYR A 44 5.97 5.75 -8.74
CA TYR A 44 6.82 4.77 -8.05
C TYR A 44 7.00 3.53 -8.90
N ARG A 45 8.25 3.22 -9.25
CA ARG A 45 8.58 1.95 -9.89
C ARG A 45 8.62 0.87 -8.83
N VAL A 46 7.93 -0.24 -9.07
CA VAL A 46 7.81 -1.33 -8.11
C VAL A 46 8.62 -2.55 -8.52
N TYR A 47 9.24 -3.17 -7.52
CA TYR A 47 9.98 -4.41 -7.65
C TYR A 47 9.57 -5.38 -6.56
N PRO A 48 9.70 -6.70 -6.80
CA PRO A 48 9.41 -7.69 -5.78
C PRO A 48 10.36 -7.53 -4.58
N GLY A 49 9.79 -7.64 -3.38
CA GLY A 49 10.52 -7.68 -2.13
C GLY A 49 11.03 -9.08 -1.79
N ARG A 50 10.93 -9.43 -0.50
CA ARG A 50 11.24 -10.77 0.01
C ARG A 50 10.19 -11.77 -0.47
N ASP A 51 8.91 -11.39 -0.40
CA ASP A 51 7.79 -12.23 -0.83
C ASP A 51 7.44 -12.03 -2.31
N ARG A 52 8.28 -12.62 -3.17
CA ARG A 52 8.08 -12.55 -4.63
C ARG A 52 6.78 -13.18 -5.10
N LYS A 53 6.28 -14.19 -4.37
CA LYS A 53 5.04 -14.91 -4.70
C LYS A 53 3.84 -13.97 -4.60
N HIS A 54 3.68 -13.30 -3.47
CA HIS A 54 2.62 -12.32 -3.27
C HIS A 54 2.72 -11.15 -4.26
N PHE A 55 3.94 -10.70 -4.59
CA PHE A 55 4.13 -9.67 -5.61
C PHE A 55 3.49 -10.07 -6.96
N THR A 56 3.69 -11.32 -7.39
CA THR A 56 3.07 -11.82 -8.63
C THR A 56 1.58 -12.11 -8.51
N GLU A 57 1.10 -12.54 -7.34
CA GLU A 57 -0.33 -12.80 -7.08
C GLU A 57 -1.17 -11.52 -7.11
N LEU A 58 -0.56 -10.38 -6.77
CA LEU A 58 -1.14 -9.04 -6.94
C LEU A 58 -1.27 -8.61 -8.42
N GLY A 59 -0.72 -9.39 -9.36
CA GLY A 59 -0.71 -9.06 -10.79
C GLY A 59 0.31 -8.00 -11.19
N LEU A 60 1.18 -7.59 -10.27
CA LEU A 60 2.29 -6.68 -10.53
C LEU A 60 3.42 -7.39 -11.28
N ARG A 61 4.16 -6.62 -12.08
CA ARG A 61 5.37 -7.06 -12.77
C ARG A 61 6.57 -6.21 -12.35
N PRO A 62 7.77 -6.81 -12.26
CA PRO A 62 8.97 -6.04 -11.94
C PRO A 62 9.17 -4.92 -12.96
N GLY A 63 9.30 -3.68 -12.47
CA GLY A 63 9.46 -2.51 -13.33
C GLY A 63 8.16 -1.79 -13.67
N ASP A 64 6.99 -2.27 -13.23
CA ASP A 64 5.74 -1.52 -13.31
C ASP A 64 5.91 -0.14 -12.64
N LEU A 65 5.39 0.91 -13.29
CA LEU A 65 5.41 2.26 -12.76
C LEU A 65 4.02 2.64 -12.25
N ILE A 66 3.82 2.64 -10.94
CA ILE A 66 2.57 3.10 -10.33
C ILE A 66 2.46 4.60 -10.48
N LYS A 67 1.40 5.05 -11.16
CA LYS A 67 1.06 6.45 -11.38
C LYS A 67 0.03 6.96 -10.38
N ASP A 68 -0.89 6.11 -10.01
CA ASP A 68 -2.12 6.46 -9.30
C ASP A 68 -2.59 5.29 -8.44
N ILE A 69 -3.15 5.59 -7.28
CA ILE A 69 -3.81 4.64 -6.40
C ILE A 69 -5.14 5.27 -5.95
N ASP A 70 -6.25 4.56 -6.17
CA ASP A 70 -7.62 4.99 -5.86
C ASP A 70 -7.99 6.37 -6.42
N GLY A 71 -7.42 6.77 -7.57
CA GLY A 71 -7.63 8.08 -8.17
C GLY A 71 -6.74 9.19 -7.60
N ALA A 72 -5.83 8.87 -6.68
CA ALA A 72 -4.80 9.77 -6.17
C ALA A 72 -3.46 9.56 -6.89
N ALA A 73 -3.01 10.60 -7.60
CA ALA A 73 -1.74 10.59 -8.32
C ALA A 73 -0.53 10.54 -7.36
N LEU A 74 0.40 9.63 -7.62
CA LEU A 74 1.63 9.47 -6.84
C LEU A 74 2.78 10.36 -7.34
N THR A 75 2.46 11.52 -7.92
CA THR A 75 3.45 12.50 -8.39
C THR A 75 3.96 13.41 -7.27
N ASN A 76 3.43 13.27 -6.06
CA ASN A 76 3.86 14.01 -4.88
C ASN A 76 4.16 13.05 -3.71
N PRO A 77 5.37 13.07 -3.13
CA PRO A 77 5.74 12.18 -2.03
C PRO A 77 4.84 12.32 -0.78
N GLN A 78 4.31 13.51 -0.51
CA GLN A 78 3.39 13.74 0.61
C GLN A 78 2.05 13.03 0.39
N GLN A 79 1.50 13.10 -0.82
CA GLN A 79 0.26 12.39 -1.18
C GLN A 79 0.48 10.87 -1.16
N ALA A 80 1.62 10.41 -1.68
CA ALA A 80 1.96 8.99 -1.67
C ALA A 80 1.98 8.42 -0.23
N SER A 81 2.56 9.16 0.71
CA SER A 81 2.61 8.76 2.12
C SER A 81 1.21 8.59 2.73
N GLN A 82 0.29 9.52 2.45
CA GLN A 82 -1.10 9.45 2.91
C GLN A 82 -1.84 8.26 2.31
N VAL A 83 -1.63 8.02 1.02
CA VAL A 83 -2.23 6.88 0.33
C VAL A 83 -1.72 5.57 0.94
N PHE A 84 -0.41 5.40 1.11
CA PHE A 84 0.17 4.20 1.72
C PHE A 84 -0.36 3.95 3.14
N GLN A 85 -0.56 5.01 3.93
CA GLN A 85 -1.19 4.88 5.26
C GLN A 85 -2.62 4.36 5.16
N SER A 86 -3.39 4.84 4.17
CA SER A 86 -4.77 4.37 3.95
C SER A 86 -4.86 2.95 3.38
N LEU A 87 -3.80 2.43 2.74
CA LEU A 87 -3.78 1.06 2.20
C LEU A 87 -3.88 0.02 3.30
N GLY A 88 -3.33 0.30 4.48
CA GLY A 88 -3.33 -0.62 5.63
C GLY A 88 -4.73 -0.90 6.18
N ASP A 89 -5.71 -0.04 5.91
CA ASP A 89 -7.09 -0.17 6.41
C ASP A 89 -8.06 -0.69 5.33
N LYS A 90 -7.63 -0.76 4.06
CA LYS A 90 -8.48 -1.12 2.92
C LYS A 90 -8.30 -2.57 2.51
N GLN A 91 -9.39 -3.26 2.19
CA GLN A 91 -9.33 -4.64 1.66
C GLN A 91 -8.89 -4.70 0.20
N GLN A 92 -9.17 -3.65 -0.58
CA GLN A 92 -8.90 -3.58 -2.01
C GLN A 92 -8.56 -2.15 -2.39
N VAL A 93 -7.61 -1.98 -3.30
CA VAL A 93 -7.27 -0.71 -3.93
C VAL A 93 -7.11 -0.84 -5.44
N SER A 94 -7.51 0.21 -6.16
CA SER A 94 -7.30 0.33 -7.59
C SER A 94 -5.99 1.03 -7.85
N VAL A 95 -5.13 0.47 -8.69
CA VAL A 95 -3.80 1.00 -8.97
C VAL A 95 -3.61 1.15 -10.46
N THR A 96 -3.28 2.35 -10.91
CA THR A 96 -2.91 2.56 -12.31
C THR A 96 -1.41 2.38 -12.45
N VAL A 97 -1.00 1.38 -13.22
CA VAL A 97 0.39 1.11 -13.55
C VAL A 97 0.67 1.47 -15.01
N GLU A 98 1.90 1.89 -15.28
CA GLU A 98 2.43 2.01 -16.62
C GLU A 98 3.42 0.87 -16.86
N ARG A 99 3.07 -0.02 -17.79
CA ARG A 99 3.79 -1.24 -18.13
C ARG A 99 4.10 -1.22 -19.63
N ASN A 100 5.38 -1.26 -19.99
CA ASN A 100 5.83 -1.15 -21.38
C ASN A 100 5.26 0.09 -22.12
N GLY A 101 5.06 1.19 -21.38
CA GLY A 101 4.48 2.43 -21.92
C GLY A 101 2.95 2.43 -22.04
N GLN A 102 2.26 1.34 -21.70
CA GLN A 102 0.81 1.26 -21.67
C GLN A 102 0.27 1.40 -20.26
N ARG A 103 -0.86 2.09 -20.10
CA ARG A 103 -1.53 2.21 -18.79
C ARG A 103 -2.50 1.05 -18.57
N GLU A 104 -2.36 0.39 -17.44
CA GLU A 104 -3.22 -0.70 -16.99
C GLU A 104 -3.75 -0.37 -15.60
N VAL A 105 -5.02 -0.68 -15.34
CA VAL A 105 -5.61 -0.59 -14.00
C VAL A 105 -5.61 -1.98 -13.39
N LEU A 106 -4.97 -2.10 -12.24
CA LEU A 106 -4.89 -3.33 -11.46
C LEU A 106 -5.68 -3.16 -10.17
N ILE A 107 -6.41 -4.19 -9.81
CA ILE A 107 -7.10 -4.27 -8.53
C ILE A 107 -6.22 -5.08 -7.58
N LEU A 108 -5.62 -4.41 -6.61
CA LEU A 108 -4.80 -5.06 -5.59
C LEU A 108 -5.66 -5.36 -4.38
N ARG A 109 -5.69 -6.62 -3.93
CA ARG A 109 -6.36 -6.99 -2.69
C ARG A 109 -5.34 -7.03 -1.56
N THR A 110 -5.49 -6.15 -0.58
CA THR A 110 -4.55 -6.01 0.56
C THR A 110 -4.58 -7.23 1.48
N ASN A 111 -5.69 -7.98 1.54
CA ASN A 111 -5.74 -9.23 2.31
C ASN A 111 -4.81 -10.32 1.76
N GLN A 112 -4.25 -10.16 0.55
CA GLN A 112 -3.20 -11.03 0.01
C GLN A 112 -1.79 -10.58 0.44
N LEU A 113 -1.67 -9.55 1.28
CA LEU A 113 -0.42 -9.07 1.86
C LEU A 113 -0.19 -9.58 3.29
N ASP A 114 -1.13 -10.33 3.86
CA ASP A 114 -1.01 -10.96 5.17
C ASP A 114 -0.50 -12.41 5.01
N PRO A 115 0.79 -12.68 5.33
CA PRO A 115 1.32 -14.05 5.32
C PRO A 115 0.97 -14.84 6.60
N ASP A 116 0.26 -14.24 7.56
CA ASP A 116 -0.05 -14.85 8.87
C ASP A 116 -1.35 -15.66 8.90
N ASP A 117 -2.06 -15.84 7.78
CA ASP A 117 -3.15 -16.81 7.67
C ASP A 117 -2.59 -18.21 7.35
N GLN A 118 -1.78 -18.76 8.25
CA GLN A 118 -1.52 -20.19 8.33
C GLN A 118 -1.97 -20.65 9.72
N GLU A 119 -3.05 -21.43 9.69
CA GLU A 119 -3.79 -22.03 10.81
C GLU A 119 -2.92 -22.82 11.80
#